data_AF-A0A1C4XII5-F1
#
_entry.id   AF-A0A1C4XII5-F1
#
_cell.length_a   1.000
_cell.length_b   1.000
_cell.length_c   1.000
_cell.angle_alpha   90.00
_cell.angle_beta   90.00
_cell.angle_gamma   90.00
#
_symmetry.space_group_name_H-M   'P 1'
#
loop_
_entity.id
_entity.type
_entity.pdbx_description
1 polymer ?
#
loop_
_entity_poly.entity_id
_entity_poly.type
_entity_poly.pdbx_seq_one_letter_code
_entity_poly.pdbx_strand_id
1 'polypeptide(L)' 'MAERERLHELRRQAHDAGIEGNSKMTEGQLQEALKRVGKGEQPQMAKRQAKS' A
#
# COMPACT_ATOMS: atom_id res chain seq x y z
N MET A 1 -9.89 13.78 -12.59
CA MET A 1 -8.92 14.32 -11.62
C MET A 1 -8.82 13.48 -10.33
N ALA A 2 -9.86 12.76 -9.89
CA ALA A 2 -9.88 12.08 -8.58
C ALA A 2 -8.99 10.82 -8.41
N GLU A 3 -8.69 10.07 -9.48
CA GLU A 3 -8.00 8.78 -9.37
C GLU A 3 -6.49 8.92 -9.08
N ARG A 4 -5.84 9.96 -9.64
CA ARG A 4 -4.43 10.27 -9.32
C ARG A 4 -4.25 10.70 -7.87
N GLU A 5 -5.19 11.49 -7.33
CA GLU A 5 -5.14 11.94 -5.93
C GLU A 5 -5.27 10.78 -4.96
N ARG A 6 -6.16 9.81 -5.23
CA ARG A 6 -6.30 8.59 -4.43
C ARG A 6 -5.02 7.78 -4.38
N LEU A 7 -4.34 7.60 -5.51
CA LEU A 7 -3.09 6.86 -5.55
C LEU A 7 -1.99 7.52 -4.69
N HIS A 8 -1.91 8.86 -4.72
CA HIS A 8 -0.98 9.61 -3.87
C HIS A 8 -1.33 9.47 -2.39
N GLU A 9 -2.60 9.50 -2.03
CA GLU A 9 -3.05 9.30 -0.66
C GLU A 9 -2.74 7.89 -0.14
N LEU A 10 -3.03 6.87 -0.94
CA LEU A 10 -2.71 5.47 -0.60
C LEU A 10 -1.22 5.24 -0.43
N ARG A 11 -0.37 5.91 -1.22
CA ARG A 11 1.09 5.86 -1.05
C ARG A 11 1.54 6.49 0.26
N ARG A 12 0.91 7.60 0.68
CA ARG A 12 1.18 8.20 2.00
C ARG A 12 0.78 7.27 3.13
N GLN A 13 -0.46 6.76 3.10
CA GLN A 13 -0.94 5.81 4.10
C GLN A 13 -0.06 4.55 4.16
N ALA A 14 0.35 4.02 3.01
CA ALA A 14 1.22 2.86 2.94
C ALA A 14 2.60 3.17 3.55
N HIS A 15 3.16 4.34 3.28
CA HIS A 15 4.43 4.77 3.87
C HIS A 15 4.32 4.88 5.40
N ASP A 16 3.25 5.51 5.90
CA ASP A 16 3.00 5.68 7.33
C ASP A 16 2.78 4.33 8.04
N ALA A 17 2.19 3.36 7.32
CA ALA A 17 2.06 1.98 7.76
C ALA A 17 3.37 1.15 7.67
N GLY A 18 4.51 1.76 7.29
CA GLY A 18 5.82 1.10 7.17
C GLY A 18 6.01 0.32 5.85
N ILE A 19 5.11 0.47 4.88
CA ILE A 19 5.19 -0.15 3.56
C ILE A 19 6.08 0.71 2.67
N GLU A 20 7.39 0.51 2.80
CA GLU A 20 8.38 1.23 2.00
C GLU A 20 8.45 0.76 0.54
N GLY A 21 8.82 1.66 -0.38
CA GLY A 21 8.92 1.35 -1.81
C GLY A 21 7.56 1.14 -2.49
N ASN A 22 6.52 1.76 -1.93
CA ASN A 22 5.13 1.72 -2.40
C ASN A 22 4.89 2.55 -3.68
N SER A 23 5.88 3.36 -4.10
CA SER A 23 5.82 4.18 -5.30
C SER A 23 5.63 3.39 -6.60
N LYS A 24 6.08 2.12 -6.62
CA LYS A 24 5.91 1.20 -7.77
C LYS A 24 4.63 0.35 -7.70
N MET A 25 3.75 0.59 -6.72
CA MET A 25 2.50 -0.16 -6.56
C MET A 25 1.34 0.59 -7.20
N THR A 26 0.38 -0.18 -7.71
CA THR A 26 -0.92 0.32 -8.18
C THR A 26 -1.87 0.55 -6.99
N GLU A 27 -2.99 1.23 -7.22
CA GLU A 27 -4.00 1.49 -6.19
C GLU A 27 -4.50 0.19 -5.53
N GLY A 28 -4.84 -0.83 -6.33
CA GLY A 28 -5.30 -2.12 -5.80
C GLY A 28 -4.24 -2.82 -4.94
N GLN A 29 -2.98 -2.79 -5.36
CA GLN A 29 -1.88 -3.37 -4.59
C GLN A 29 -1.65 -2.62 -3.27
N LEU A 30 -1.78 -1.29 -3.27
CA LEU A 30 -1.65 -0.48 -2.05
C LEU A 30 -2.80 -0.76 -1.08
N GLN A 31 -4.04 -0.81 -1.58
CA GLN A 31 -5.21 -1.14 -0.77
C GLN A 31 -5.08 -2.52 -0.14
N GLU A 32 -4.64 -3.52 -0.90
CA GLU A 32 -4.46 -4.87 -0.38
C GLU A 32 -3.35 -4.93 0.66
N ALA A 33 -2.21 -4.27 0.41
CA ALA A 33 -1.11 -4.23 1.36
C ALA A 33 -1.52 -3.52 2.67
N LEU A 34 -2.24 -2.39 2.58
CA LEU A 34 -2.79 -1.67 3.72
C LEU A 34 -3.78 -2.54 4.51
N LYS A 35 -4.66 -3.27 3.82
CA LYS A 35 -5.63 -4.19 4.46
C LYS A 35 -4.93 -5.32 5.21
N ARG A 36 -3.80 -5.81 4.69
CA ARG A 36 -2.98 -6.85 5.34
C ARG A 36 -2.24 -6.30 6.56
N VAL A 37 -1.65 -5.11 6.46
CA VAL A 37 -1.02 -4.44 7.62
C VAL A 37 -2.05 -4.15 8.72
N GLY A 38 -3.25 -3.70 8.36
CA GLY A 38 -4.35 -3.52 9.31
C GLY A 38 -4.80 -4.80 10.02
N LYS A 39 -4.48 -5.98 9.48
CA LYS A 39 -4.71 -7.29 10.11
C LYS A 39 -3.54 -7.75 10.99
N GLY A 40 -2.49 -6.94 11.13
CA GLY A 40 -1.27 -7.27 11.88
C GLY A 40 -0.18 -7.94 11.05
N GLU A 41 -0.31 -8.01 9.72
CA GLU A 41 0.76 -8.51 8.88
C GLU A 41 1.93 -7.51 8.80
N GLN A 42 3.16 -8.01 8.75
CA GLN A 42 4.32 -7.13 8.64
C GLN A 42 4.27 -6.33 7.33
N PRO A 43 4.56 -5.01 7.34
CA PRO A 43 4.43 -4.14 6.17
C PRO A 43 5.17 -4.62 4.92
N GLN A 44 6.37 -5.17 5.09
CA GLN A 44 7.17 -5.69 3.98
C GLN A 44 6.64 -7.02 3.43
N MET A 45 6.01 -7.84 4.28
CA MET A 45 5.33 -9.08 3.86
C MET A 45 4.04 -8.77 3.13
N ALA A 46 3.22 -7.88 3.70
CA ALA A 46 2.00 -7.38 3.07
C ALA A 46 2.28 -6.80 1.66
N LYS A 47 3.36 -6.04 1.51
CA LYS A 47 3.84 -5.54 0.21
C LYS A 47 4.15 -6.66 -0.79
N ARG A 48 4.90 -7.67 -0.36
CA ARG A 48 5.29 -8.80 -1.21
C ARG A 48 4.06 -9.57 -1.66
N GLN A 49 3.14 -9.84 -0.74
CA GLN A 49 1.91 -10.55 -1.05
C GLN A 49 0.98 -9.76 -1.96
N ALA A 50 0.85 -8.45 -1.77
CA ALA A 50 0.03 -7.60 -2.63
C ALA A 50 0.64 -7.35 -4.02
N LYS A 51 1.96 -7.59 -4.20
CA LYS A 51 2.64 -7.51 -5.51
C LYS A 51 2.66 -8.84 -6.27
N SER A 52 2.42 -9.95 -5.57
CA SER A 52 2.34 -11.29 -6.18
C SER A 52 1.10 -11.42 -7.04
#